data_AF-A0A1T4LA93-F1
#
_entry.id   AF-A0A1T4LA93-F1
#
_cell.length_a   1.000
_cell.length_b   1.000
_cell.length_c   1.000
_cell.angle_alpha   90.00
_cell.angle_beta   90.00
_cell.angle_gamma   90.00
#
_symmetry.space_group_name_H-M   'P 1'
#
loop_
_entity.id
_entity.type
_entity.pdbx_description
1 polymer ?
#
loop_
_entity_poly.entity_id
_entity_poly.type
_entity_poly.pdbx_seq_one_letter_code
_entity_poly.pdbx_strand_id
1 'polypeptide(L)'
;MDDELIGMLKDYLQLPQKIHIIEYKLKTYSRYYYATHSLIGTVIFDRDSGDYQRTRSVEHCVAEIIGKENSFRINLNSLKKRFELFTQGITLDEQTSLRNDLYADLELLKKATDWVIELEEYNQFQEAALELKIENRMFQLPTAEDTKKVDELEMELEVLFG
;
A
#
# COMPACT_ATOMS: atom_id res chain seq x y z
N MET A 1 3.73 21.01 23.76
CA MET A 1 3.89 20.39 22.43
C MET A 1 2.82 19.33 22.35
N ASP A 2 2.09 19.29 21.26
CA ASP A 2 0.92 18.41 21.13
C ASP A 2 1.35 16.94 21.07
N ASP A 3 0.73 16.08 21.89
CA ASP A 3 1.04 14.65 21.96
C ASP A 3 0.70 13.95 20.65
N GLU A 4 -0.30 14.46 19.92
CA GLU A 4 -0.70 13.95 18.61
C GLU A 4 0.39 14.20 17.55
N LEU A 5 0.95 15.41 17.50
CA LEU A 5 2.07 15.76 16.62
C LEU A 5 3.33 14.94 16.90
N ILE A 6 3.62 14.71 18.19
CA ILE A 6 4.72 13.82 18.58
C ILE A 6 4.47 12.39 18.11
N GLY A 7 3.22 11.91 18.19
CA GLY A 7 2.81 10.62 17.65
C GLY A 7 3.07 10.51 16.15
N MET A 8 2.62 11.50 15.37
CA MET A 8 2.83 11.56 13.93
C MET A 8 4.33 11.58 13.58
N LEU A 9 5.13 12.41 14.26
CA LEU A 9 6.57 12.44 14.03
C LEU A 9 7.24 11.08 14.28
N LYS A 10 6.87 10.39 15.37
CA LYS A 10 7.36 9.03 15.63
C LYS A 10 6.99 8.06 14.51
N ASP A 11 5.79 8.18 13.95
CA ASP A 11 5.36 7.37 12.82
C ASP A 11 6.19 7.61 11.55
N TYR A 12 6.56 8.86 11.28
CA TYR A 12 7.47 9.23 10.19
C TYR A 12 8.88 8.68 10.42
N LEU A 13 9.41 8.79 11.63
CA LEU A 13 10.73 8.25 12.00
C LEU A 13 10.78 6.71 11.88
N GLN A 14 9.64 6.02 11.95
CA GLN A 14 9.54 4.57 11.77
C GLN A 14 9.35 4.13 10.31
N LEU A 15 9.17 5.05 9.36
CA LEU A 15 8.97 4.72 7.94
C LEU A 15 10.05 3.78 7.36
N PRO A 16 11.36 3.94 7.64
CA PRO A 16 12.38 3.01 7.16
C PRO A 16 12.12 1.55 7.57
N GLN A 17 11.69 1.34 8.82
CA GLN A 17 11.37 0.00 9.32
C GLN A 17 10.09 -0.54 8.68
N LYS A 18 9.05 0.29 8.56
CA LYS A 18 7.79 -0.08 7.89
C LYS A 18 8.05 -0.49 6.43
N ILE A 19 8.87 0.28 5.69
CA ILE A 19 9.30 -0.03 4.32
C ILE A 19 9.99 -1.39 4.28
N HIS A 20 10.99 -1.63 5.14
CA HIS A 20 11.72 -2.89 5.18
C HIS A 20 10.82 -4.11 5.43
N ILE A 21 9.85 -3.98 6.35
CA ILE A 21 8.88 -5.04 6.65
C ILE A 21 8.02 -5.37 5.43
N ILE A 22 7.53 -4.36 4.71
CA ILE A 22 6.71 -4.58 3.51
C ILE A 22 7.54 -5.18 2.38
N GLU A 23 8.79 -4.74 2.17
CA GLU A 23 9.70 -5.34 1.19
C GLU A 23 9.95 -6.82 1.48
N TYR A 24 10.18 -7.17 2.74
CA TYR A 24 10.35 -8.56 3.16
C TYR A 24 9.08 -9.38 2.89
N LYS A 25 7.90 -8.86 3.25
CA LYS A 25 6.61 -9.51 2.98
C LYS A 25 6.41 -9.73 1.49
N LEU A 26 6.61 -8.71 0.67
CA LEU A 26 6.48 -8.81 -0.78
C LEU A 26 7.41 -9.88 -1.37
N LYS A 27 8.66 -9.95 -0.90
CA LYS A 27 9.65 -10.94 -1.38
C LYS A 27 9.31 -12.38 -0.99
N THR A 28 8.58 -12.58 0.10
CA THR A 28 8.36 -13.91 0.69
C THR A 28 6.94 -14.43 0.56
N TYR A 29 5.97 -13.59 0.16
CA TYR A 29 4.55 -13.90 0.22
C TYR A 29 4.15 -15.14 -0.59
N SER A 30 4.46 -15.19 -1.89
CA SER A 30 4.11 -16.35 -2.74
C SER A 30 4.73 -17.66 -2.23
N ARG A 31 6.00 -17.63 -1.79
CA ARG A 31 6.65 -18.81 -1.19
C ARG A 31 5.94 -19.26 0.09
N TYR A 32 5.59 -18.33 0.97
CA TYR A 32 4.85 -18.63 2.19
C TYR A 32 3.44 -19.17 1.88
N TYR A 33 2.78 -18.59 0.88
CA TYR A 33 1.46 -19.01 0.44
C TYR A 33 1.47 -20.47 -0.04
N TYR A 34 2.40 -20.84 -0.92
CA TYR A 34 2.54 -22.22 -1.41
C TYR A 34 2.95 -23.21 -0.32
N ALA A 35 3.60 -22.77 0.75
CA ALA A 35 3.95 -23.63 1.88
C ALA A 35 2.77 -23.89 2.83
N THR A 36 1.76 -23.01 2.83
CA THR A 36 0.62 -23.07 3.74
C THR A 36 -0.69 -23.49 3.08
N HIS A 37 -0.78 -23.42 1.75
CA HIS A 37 -2.00 -23.75 1.00
C HIS A 37 -1.81 -24.96 0.07
N SER A 38 -2.83 -25.81 -0.02
CA SER A 38 -2.86 -26.94 -0.97
C SER A 38 -3.32 -26.47 -2.34
N LEU A 39 -2.46 -26.59 -3.34
CA LEU A 39 -2.82 -26.40 -4.76
C LEU A 39 -3.28 -27.69 -5.43
N ILE A 40 -2.87 -28.84 -4.89
CA ILE A 40 -3.04 -30.16 -5.50
C ILE A 40 -3.45 -31.11 -4.37
N GLY A 41 -4.74 -31.13 -4.01
CA GLY A 41 -5.24 -32.15 -3.09
C GLY A 41 -6.28 -31.68 -2.10
N THR A 42 -7.26 -32.56 -1.93
CA THR A 42 -8.54 -32.51 -1.23
C THR A 42 -8.40 -32.28 0.26
N VAL A 43 -8.03 -31.06 0.65
CA VAL A 43 -8.07 -30.53 2.02
C VAL A 43 -6.74 -30.59 2.79
N ILE A 44 -6.29 -29.45 3.33
CA ILE A 44 -5.21 -29.35 4.34
C ILE A 44 -5.82 -29.01 5.70
N PHE A 45 -5.34 -29.69 6.75
CA PHE A 45 -5.66 -29.34 8.14
C PHE A 45 -4.88 -28.09 8.55
N ASP A 46 -5.60 -27.02 8.82
CA ASP A 46 -5.07 -25.77 9.33
C ASP A 46 -5.02 -25.85 10.87
N ARG A 47 -3.80 -25.80 11.42
CA ARG A 47 -3.58 -25.94 12.86
C ARG A 47 -3.99 -24.70 13.67
N ASP A 48 -4.06 -23.54 13.03
CA ASP A 48 -4.41 -22.30 13.71
C ASP A 48 -5.93 -22.15 13.85
N SER A 49 -6.69 -22.64 12.87
CA SER A 49 -8.16 -22.67 12.91
C SER A 49 -8.75 -23.98 13.44
N GLY A 50 -7.96 -25.06 13.46
CA GLY A 50 -8.44 -26.39 13.86
C GLY A 50 -9.33 -27.07 12.82
N ASP A 51 -9.39 -26.52 11.60
CA ASP A 51 -10.32 -26.92 10.56
C ASP A 51 -9.61 -27.37 9.28
N TYR A 52 -10.39 -28.01 8.43
CA TYR A 52 -9.96 -28.60 7.16
C TYR A 52 -10.27 -27.62 6.01
N GLN A 53 -9.25 -26.98 5.43
CA GLN A 53 -9.44 -26.04 4.31
C GLN A 53 -9.69 -26.79 3.00
N ARG A 54 -10.85 -26.61 2.37
CA ARG A 54 -11.11 -27.13 1.02
C ARG A 54 -10.09 -26.61 0.01
N THR A 55 -9.73 -27.45 -0.96
CA THR A 55 -8.86 -27.08 -2.08
C THR A 55 -9.44 -25.86 -2.80
N ARG A 56 -8.70 -24.76 -2.80
CA ARG A 56 -9.00 -23.60 -3.63
C ARG A 56 -8.56 -23.93 -5.07
N SER A 57 -9.29 -23.43 -6.06
CA SER A 57 -8.87 -23.62 -7.45
C SER A 57 -7.53 -22.92 -7.69
N VAL A 58 -6.74 -23.41 -8.64
CA VAL A 58 -5.41 -22.84 -8.94
C VAL A 58 -5.55 -21.37 -9.35
N GLU A 59 -6.59 -21.05 -10.12
CA GLU A 59 -6.91 -19.70 -10.57
C GLU A 59 -7.18 -18.77 -9.39
N HIS A 60 -7.92 -19.24 -8.39
CA HIS A 60 -8.20 -18.46 -7.18
C HIS A 60 -6.94 -18.21 -6.36
N CYS A 61 -6.10 -19.22 -6.16
CA CYS A 61 -4.83 -19.08 -5.44
C CYS A 61 -3.90 -18.09 -6.15
N VAL A 62 -3.78 -18.17 -7.47
CA VAL A 62 -2.97 -17.25 -8.27
C VAL A 62 -3.51 -15.82 -8.18
N ALA A 63 -4.83 -15.64 -8.29
CA ALA A 63 -5.47 -14.33 -8.17
C ALA A 63 -5.23 -13.70 -6.78
N GLU A 64 -5.29 -14.49 -5.71
CA GLU A 64 -5.01 -14.03 -4.34
C GLU A 64 -3.55 -13.63 -4.14
N ILE A 65 -2.60 -14.44 -4.65
CA ILE A 65 -1.17 -14.12 -4.61
C ILE A 65 -0.91 -12.79 -5.33
N ILE A 66 -1.37 -12.68 -6.58
CA ILE A 66 -1.17 -11.47 -7.39
C ILE A 66 -1.82 -10.28 -6.71
N GLY A 67 -3.07 -10.41 -6.25
CA GLY A 67 -3.79 -9.34 -5.58
C GLY A 67 -3.07 -8.85 -4.33
N LYS A 68 -2.55 -9.75 -3.51
CA LYS A 68 -1.84 -9.38 -2.29
C LYS A 68 -0.47 -8.78 -2.56
N GLU A 69 0.30 -9.34 -3.49
CA GLU A 69 1.58 -8.75 -3.91
C GLU A 69 1.40 -7.36 -4.50
N ASN A 70 0.33 -7.13 -5.28
CA ASN A 70 0.02 -5.80 -5.79
C ASN A 70 -0.36 -4.82 -4.68
N SER A 71 -1.16 -5.26 -3.71
CA SER A 71 -1.49 -4.47 -2.52
C SER A 71 -0.23 -4.06 -1.75
N PHE A 72 0.72 -4.98 -1.55
CA PHE A 72 2.01 -4.66 -0.94
C PHE A 72 2.83 -3.67 -1.77
N ARG A 73 2.87 -3.80 -3.10
CA ARG A 73 3.57 -2.84 -3.98
C ARG A 73 2.99 -1.43 -3.89
N ILE A 74 1.66 -1.30 -3.91
CA ILE A 74 0.97 -0.01 -3.78
C ILE A 74 1.33 0.63 -2.43
N ASN A 75 1.22 -0.14 -1.34
CA ASN A 75 1.56 0.34 -0.01
C ASN A 75 3.05 0.74 0.09
N LEU A 76 3.95 -0.10 -0.44
CA LEU A 76 5.39 0.18 -0.45
C LEU A 76 5.71 1.48 -1.20
N ASN A 77 5.11 1.70 -2.36
CA ASN A 77 5.30 2.93 -3.13
C ASN A 77 4.81 4.16 -2.35
N SER A 78 3.67 4.05 -1.67
CA SER A 78 3.16 5.13 -0.81
C SER A 78 4.13 5.44 0.34
N LEU A 79 4.59 4.42 1.06
CA LEU A 79 5.55 4.59 2.16
C LEU A 79 6.88 5.16 1.70
N LYS A 80 7.40 4.71 0.56
CA LYS A 80 8.64 5.25 -0.04
C LYS A 80 8.49 6.72 -0.40
N LYS A 81 7.38 7.10 -1.03
CA LYS A 81 7.10 8.50 -1.36
C LYS A 81 7.02 9.38 -0.10
N ARG A 82 6.30 8.91 0.95
CA ARG A 82 6.25 9.61 2.24
C ARG A 82 7.63 9.78 2.86
N PHE A 83 8.45 8.73 2.84
CA PHE A 83 9.80 8.78 3.38
C PHE A 83 10.74 9.70 2.58
N GLU A 84 10.61 9.71 1.26
CA GLU A 84 11.35 10.61 0.38
C GLU A 84 11.01 12.07 0.69
N LEU A 85 9.73 12.42 0.76
CA LEU A 85 9.26 13.76 1.13
C LEU A 85 9.75 14.15 2.53
N PHE A 86 9.68 13.24 3.49
CA PHE A 86 10.20 13.48 4.83
C PHE A 86 11.71 13.80 4.83
N THR A 87 12.48 13.05 4.03
CA THR A 87 13.93 13.22 3.93
C THR A 87 14.35 14.51 3.21
N GLN A 88 13.44 15.16 2.47
CA GLN A 88 13.69 16.48 1.87
C GLN A 88 13.74 17.60 2.92
N GLY A 89 12.95 17.51 3.99
CA GLY A 89 12.93 18.51 5.07
C GLY A 89 13.82 18.15 6.27
N ILE A 90 13.97 16.86 6.56
CA ILE A 90 14.75 16.35 7.70
C ILE A 90 15.79 15.33 7.21
N THR A 91 17.06 15.64 7.38
CA THR A 91 18.18 14.81 6.93
C THR A 91 18.27 13.48 7.70
N LEU A 92 18.94 12.47 7.14
CA LEU A 92 19.07 11.16 7.79
C LEU A 92 19.79 11.22 9.15
N ASP A 93 20.75 12.12 9.32
CA ASP A 93 21.47 12.32 10.58
C ASP A 93 20.54 12.93 11.65
N GLU A 94 19.77 13.95 11.27
CA GLU A 94 18.73 14.55 12.12
C GLU A 94 17.66 13.51 12.53
N GLN A 95 17.20 12.69 11.59
CA GLN A 95 16.28 11.58 11.89
C GLN A 95 16.89 10.55 12.84
N THR A 96 18.20 10.31 12.75
CA THR A 96 18.91 9.39 13.65
C THR A 96 19.03 9.99 15.05
N SER A 97 19.32 11.28 15.13
CA SER A 97 19.33 12.02 16.39
C SER A 97 17.97 11.94 17.09
N LEU A 98 16.89 12.29 16.38
CA LEU A 98 15.51 12.26 16.92
C LEU A 98 15.03 10.86 17.31
N ARG A 99 15.54 9.80 16.66
CA ARG A 99 15.24 8.41 17.04
C ARG A 99 15.95 7.97 18.31
N ASN A 100 17.16 8.48 18.55
CA ASN A 100 17.95 8.14 19.73
C ASN A 100 17.46 8.89 20.97
N ASP A 101 17.24 10.20 20.83
CA ASP A 101 16.64 11.03 21.87
C ASP A 101 15.80 12.14 21.24
N LEU A 102 14.48 12.00 21.37
CA LEU A 102 13.52 12.88 20.75
C LEU A 102 13.58 14.31 21.29
N TYR A 103 13.94 14.49 22.57
CA TYR A 103 13.89 15.79 23.26
C TYR A 103 15.28 16.39 23.51
N ALA A 104 16.35 15.75 23.02
CA ALA A 104 17.71 16.25 23.17
C ALA A 104 17.93 17.61 22.48
N ASP A 105 17.27 17.82 21.34
CA ASP A 105 17.33 19.05 20.58
C ASP A 105 15.92 19.56 20.29
N LEU A 106 15.49 20.55 21.06
CA LEU A 106 14.15 21.14 20.95
C LEU A 106 13.96 21.95 19.67
N GLU A 107 15.02 22.52 19.09
CA GLU A 107 14.93 23.24 17.82
C GLU A 107 14.73 22.26 16.67
N LEU A 108 15.49 21.17 16.67
CA LEU A 108 15.32 20.09 15.71
C LEU A 108 13.96 19.41 15.85
N LEU A 109 13.50 19.16 17.08
CA LEU A 109 12.19 18.59 17.33
C LEU A 109 11.08 19.50 16.78
N LYS A 110 11.15 20.81 17.03
CA LYS A 110 10.20 21.78 16.49
C LYS A 110 10.22 21.82 14.96
N LYS A 111 11.41 21.89 14.35
CA LYS A 111 11.58 21.82 12.90
C LYS A 111 10.94 20.56 12.32
N ALA A 112 11.15 19.41 12.96
CA ALA A 112 10.61 18.14 12.51
C ALA A 112 9.09 18.06 12.67
N THR A 113 8.53 18.58 13.75
CA THR A 113 7.06 18.65 13.93
C THR A 113 6.42 19.60 12.93
N ASP A 114 7.03 20.76 12.67
CA ASP A 114 6.52 21.74 11.70
C ASP A 114 6.52 21.14 10.29
N TRP A 115 7.59 20.42 9.91
CA TRP A 115 7.66 19.73 8.63
C TRP A 115 6.62 18.61 8.49
N VAL A 116 6.36 17.85 9.56
CA VAL A 116 5.31 16.81 9.55
C VAL A 116 3.92 17.43 9.32
N ILE A 117 3.64 18.58 9.90
CA ILE A 117 2.38 19.31 9.64
C ILE A 117 2.26 19.65 8.15
N GLU A 118 3.29 20.25 7.56
CA GLU A 118 3.29 20.59 6.13
C GLU A 118 3.06 19.36 5.23
N LEU A 119 3.66 18.21 5.59
CA LEU A 119 3.46 16.96 4.86
C LEU A 119 2.04 16.42 4.99
N GLU A 120 1.43 16.50 6.16
CA GLU A 120 0.04 16.06 6.37
C GLU A 120 -0.93 16.97 5.61
N GLU A 121 -0.72 18.28 5.63
CA GLU A 121 -1.50 19.22 4.82
C GLU A 121 -1.35 18.92 3.33
N TYR A 122 -0.12 18.70 2.84
CA TYR A 122 0.14 18.30 1.45
C TYR A 122 -0.59 17.00 1.09
N ASN A 123 -0.55 15.99 1.96
CA ASN A 123 -1.23 14.72 1.72
C ASN A 123 -2.75 14.90 1.63
N GLN A 124 -3.34 15.68 2.53
CA GLN A 124 -4.78 16.00 2.50
C GLN A 124 -5.18 16.70 1.19
N PHE A 125 -4.37 17.65 0.72
CA PHE A 125 -4.61 18.30 -0.58
C PHE A 125 -4.54 17.30 -1.75
N GLN A 126 -3.58 16.38 -1.73
CA GLN A 126 -3.47 15.36 -2.78
C GLN A 126 -4.66 14.39 -2.77
N GLU A 127 -5.12 13.99 -1.58
CA GLU A 127 -6.29 13.12 -1.41
C GLU A 127 -7.56 13.81 -1.93
N ALA A 128 -7.83 15.04 -1.51
CA ALA A 128 -8.97 15.82 -1.99
C ALA A 128 -8.93 16.03 -3.52
N ALA A 129 -7.74 16.30 -4.09
CA ALA A 129 -7.57 16.42 -5.53
C ALA A 129 -7.81 15.10 -6.29
N LEU A 130 -7.50 13.96 -5.66
CA LEU A 130 -7.77 12.64 -6.20
C LEU A 130 -9.28 12.34 -6.17
N GLU A 131 -9.94 12.63 -5.06
CA GLU A 131 -11.40 12.46 -4.89
C GLU A 131 -12.17 13.24 -5.96
N LEU A 132 -11.83 14.51 -6.17
CA LEU A 132 -12.42 15.34 -7.24
C LEU A 132 -12.16 14.76 -8.63
N LYS A 133 -10.98 14.18 -8.89
CA LYS A 133 -10.70 13.52 -10.19
C LYS A 133 -11.54 12.26 -10.38
N ILE A 134 -11.72 11.47 -9.32
CA ILE A 134 -12.56 10.27 -9.35
C ILE A 134 -14.02 10.67 -9.57
N GLU A 135 -14.52 11.64 -8.81
CA GLU A 135 -15.86 12.18 -8.95
C GLU A 135 -16.11 12.68 -10.37
N ASN A 136 -15.22 13.52 -10.90
CA ASN A 136 -15.32 14.00 -12.28
C ASN A 136 -15.26 12.88 -13.33
N ARG A 137 -14.48 11.81 -13.10
CA ARG A 137 -14.48 10.62 -13.98
C ARG A 137 -15.76 9.80 -13.86
N MET A 138 -16.33 9.67 -12.66
CA MET A 138 -17.60 8.97 -12.45
C MET A 138 -18.77 9.70 -13.12
N PHE A 139 -18.68 11.02 -13.26
CA PHE A 139 -19.65 11.83 -13.98
C PHE A 139 -19.38 11.95 -15.49
N GLN A 140 -18.28 11.39 -16.02
CA GLN A 140 -18.09 11.27 -17.46
C GLN A 140 -18.99 10.15 -17.98
N LEU A 141 -20.01 10.53 -18.77
CA LEU A 141 -20.76 9.57 -19.58
C LEU A 141 -19.78 8.85 -20.52
N PRO A 142 -19.90 7.51 -20.71
CA PRO A 142 -19.09 6.78 -21.66
C PRO A 142 -19.17 7.47 -23.02
N THR A 143 -18.01 7.73 -23.63
CA THR A 143 -18.01 8.33 -24.96
C THR A 143 -18.48 7.30 -25.98
N ALA A 144 -18.96 7.76 -27.14
CA ALA A 144 -19.34 6.87 -28.24
C ALA A 144 -18.18 5.98 -28.74
N GLU A 145 -16.94 6.33 -28.38
CA GLU A 145 -15.73 5.57 -28.66
C GLU A 145 -15.52 4.45 -27.63
N ASP A 146 -15.78 4.72 -26.35
CA ASP A 146 -15.72 3.72 -25.28
C ASP A 146 -16.76 2.61 -25.49
N THR A 147 -17.98 2.97 -25.92
CA THR A 147 -19.04 1.99 -26.21
C THR A 147 -18.66 1.08 -27.38
N LYS A 148 -18.13 1.65 -28.47
CA LYS A 148 -17.66 0.85 -29.62
C LYS A 148 -16.56 -0.12 -29.26
N LYS A 149 -15.65 0.29 -28.37
CA LYS A 149 -14.53 -0.54 -27.95
C LYS A 149 -14.98 -1.73 -27.10
N VAL A 150 -16.01 -1.53 -26.28
CA VAL A 150 -16.66 -2.63 -25.55
C VAL A 150 -17.35 -3.57 -26.52
N ASP A 151 -18.12 -3.06 -27.49
CA ASP A 151 -18.79 -3.88 -28.50
C ASP A 151 -17.78 -4.74 -29.31
N GLU A 152 -16.63 -4.16 -29.67
CA GLU A 152 -15.55 -4.88 -30.36
C GLU A 152 -14.94 -5.99 -29.51
N LEU A 153 -14.70 -5.73 -28.22
CA LEU A 153 -14.17 -6.74 -27.29
C LEU A 153 -15.19 -7.84 -26.99
N GLU A 154 -16.48 -7.51 -26.93
CA GLU A 154 -17.56 -8.49 -26.77
C GLU A 154 -17.64 -9.40 -28.00
N MET A 155 -17.57 -8.84 -29.22
CA MET A 155 -17.50 -9.65 -30.45
C MET A 155 -16.25 -10.54 -30.48
N GLU A 156 -15.09 -10.04 -30.07
CA GLU A 156 -13.85 -10.82 -30.05
C GLU A 156 -13.94 -11.99 -29.04
N LEU A 157 -14.54 -11.76 -27.88
CA LEU A 157 -14.82 -12.81 -26.90
C LEU A 157 -15.83 -13.84 -27.41
N GLU A 158 -16.88 -13.41 -28.10
CA GLU A 158 -17.89 -14.29 -28.69
C GLU A 158 -17.27 -15.18 -29.78
N VAL A 159 -16.35 -14.66 -30.59
CA VAL A 159 -15.60 -15.46 -31.59
C VAL A 159 -14.65 -16.46 -30.95
N LEU A 160 -14.09 -16.15 -29.77
CA LEU A 160 -13.12 -17.01 -29.09
C LEU A 160 -13.76 -18.09 -28.19
N PHE A 161 -14.96 -17.83 -27.66
CA PHE A 161 -15.57 -18.67 -26.61
C PHE A 161 -17.05 -19.07 -26.87
N GLY A 162 -17.68 -18.55 -27.92
CA GLY A 162 -19.03 -18.92 -28.39
C GLY A 162 -19.01 -19.89 -29.56
#